data_AF-B8LY16-F1
#
_entry.id   AF-B8LY16-F1
#
_cell.length_a   1.000
_cell.length_b   1.000
_cell.length_c   1.000
_cell.angle_alpha   90.00
_cell.angle_beta   90.00
_cell.angle_gamma   90.00
#
_symmetry.space_group_name_H-M   'P 1'
#
loop_
_entity.id
_entity.type
_entity.pdbx_description
1 polymer ?
#
loop_
_entity_poly.entity_id
_entity_poly.type
_entity_poly.pdbx_seq_one_letter_code
_entity_poly.pdbx_strand_id
1 'polypeptide(L)'
;MSGAVGREAVFPTRQSLGLMKSKLKGAETGHSLLKRKSEALTKRFREITRRIDEAKRKMGRVMQIAAFSLAEVTYAVGGDIGFQIQESAKSARFRVRTKQENVSGVLLPQFESVIAENANDFGLTGLGKGGQQVQRSRETYARAVETLVELASLQTAFVILDEVIKVVNRRVNAIEHVIIPRTENTIKYINSELDELDREEFYRLKKVSNKKQRDTAAQDAEILAKRQQEAQQAKAEESKGDVAVTATEEQAPSDVLGQEDEDVIF
;
A
#
# COMPACT_ATOMS: atom_id res chain seq x y z
N MET A 1 -21.10 6.11 25.81
CA MET A 1 -20.43 5.18 24.86
C MET A 1 -19.98 5.95 23.62
N SER A 2 -18.90 6.73 23.69
CA SER A 2 -18.46 7.64 22.60
C SER A 2 -17.00 7.43 22.14
N GLY A 3 -16.29 6.42 22.66
CA GLY A 3 -14.85 6.24 22.40
C GLY A 3 -14.47 5.44 21.15
N ALA A 4 -15.36 5.22 20.18
CA ALA A 4 -15.14 4.30 19.06
C ALA A 4 -14.89 4.96 17.69
N VAL A 5 -14.93 6.29 17.60
CA VAL A 5 -14.80 7.00 16.32
C VAL A 5 -13.33 7.26 16.03
N GLY A 6 -12.64 6.28 15.42
CA GLY A 6 -11.25 6.44 14.99
C GLY A 6 -10.29 5.29 15.34
N ARG A 7 -10.80 4.17 15.84
CA ARG A 7 -10.01 2.96 16.10
C ARG A 7 -10.65 1.74 15.45
N GLU A 8 -9.86 0.69 15.23
CA GLU A 8 -10.38 -0.61 14.81
C GLU A 8 -10.84 -1.40 16.04
N ALA A 9 -11.94 -2.15 15.90
CA ALA A 9 -12.48 -2.97 16.98
C ALA A 9 -11.68 -4.27 17.06
N VAL A 10 -10.57 -4.25 17.81
CA VAL A 10 -9.69 -5.41 18.02
C VAL A 10 -9.37 -5.55 19.50
N PHE A 11 -9.41 -6.79 19.99
CA PHE A 11 -9.05 -7.11 21.37
C PHE A 11 -7.56 -6.89 21.60
N PRO A 12 -7.16 -6.24 22.71
CA PRO A 12 -5.76 -5.93 23.00
C PRO A 12 -4.99 -7.19 23.42
N THR A 13 -4.26 -7.78 22.46
CA THR A 13 -3.35 -8.91 22.68
C THR A 13 -2.00 -8.65 22.04
N ARG A 14 -0.94 -9.34 22.49
CA ARG A 14 0.40 -9.23 21.84
C ARG A 14 0.36 -9.64 20.36
N GLN A 15 -0.50 -10.60 20.00
CA GLN A 15 -0.69 -11.01 18.61
C GLN A 15 -1.36 -9.91 17.77
N SER A 16 -2.43 -9.29 18.27
CA SER A 16 -3.10 -8.18 17.56
C SER A 16 -2.20 -6.97 17.40
N LEU A 17 -1.33 -6.68 18.38
CA LEU A 17 -0.32 -5.63 18.29
C LEU A 17 0.65 -5.90 17.11
N GLY A 18 1.11 -7.14 16.96
CA GLY A 18 1.95 -7.55 15.83
C GLY A 18 1.25 -7.35 14.48
N LEU A 19 -0.02 -7.74 14.38
CA LEU A 19 -0.85 -7.54 13.18
C LEU A 19 -1.06 -6.05 12.85
N MET A 20 -1.29 -5.20 13.86
CA MET A 20 -1.47 -3.76 13.63
C MET A 20 -0.17 -3.06 13.23
N LYS A 21 0.97 -3.45 13.81
CA LYS A 21 2.29 -2.94 13.40
C LYS A 21 2.65 -3.34 11.97
N SER A 22 2.38 -4.59 11.58
CA SER A 22 2.61 -5.03 10.20
C SER A 22 1.70 -4.30 9.21
N LYS A 23 0.43 -4.08 9.59
CA LYS A 23 -0.54 -3.30 8.81
C LYS A 23 -0.12 -1.84 8.66
N LEU A 24 0.37 -1.19 9.72
CA LEU A 24 0.90 0.18 9.67
C LEU A 24 2.06 0.28 8.65
N LYS A 25 3.06 -0.60 8.77
CA LYS A 25 4.20 -0.65 7.85
C LYS A 25 3.76 -0.94 6.41
N GLY A 26 2.77 -1.80 6.24
CA GLY A 26 2.12 -2.06 4.93
C GLY A 26 1.41 -0.83 4.36
N ALA A 27 0.73 -0.05 5.20
CA ALA A 27 0.06 1.18 4.79
C ALA A 27 1.06 2.29 4.40
N GLU A 28 2.15 2.46 5.16
CA GLU A 28 3.23 3.42 4.85
C GLU A 28 3.93 3.08 3.53
N THR A 29 4.31 1.82 3.35
CA THR A 29 4.93 1.34 2.10
C THR A 29 3.97 1.48 0.93
N GLY A 30 2.71 1.07 1.09
CA GLY A 30 1.65 1.24 0.09
C GLY A 30 1.40 2.69 -0.30
N HIS A 31 1.38 3.60 0.68
CA HIS A 31 1.26 5.05 0.45
C HIS A 31 2.42 5.56 -0.42
N SER A 32 3.66 5.21 -0.08
CA SER A 32 4.84 5.64 -0.84
C SER A 32 4.83 5.15 -2.29
N LEU A 33 4.38 3.91 -2.52
CA LEU A 33 4.30 3.30 -3.85
C LEU A 33 3.20 3.94 -4.70
N LEU A 34 2.01 4.13 -4.12
CA LEU A 34 0.89 4.77 -4.82
C LEU A 34 1.18 6.24 -5.13
N LYS A 35 1.87 6.96 -4.23
CA LYS A 35 2.30 8.34 -4.47
C LYS A 35 3.26 8.43 -5.66
N ARG A 36 4.30 7.58 -5.70
CA ARG A 36 5.22 7.50 -6.85
C ARG A 36 4.50 7.14 -8.16
N LYS A 37 3.54 6.21 -8.12
CA LYS A 37 2.71 5.87 -9.29
C LYS A 37 1.88 7.09 -9.74
N SER A 38 1.26 7.82 -8.82
CA SER A 38 0.45 9.00 -9.13
C SER A 38 1.27 10.13 -9.78
N GLU A 39 2.50 10.36 -9.31
CA GLU A 39 3.41 11.36 -9.85
C GLU A 39 3.84 10.99 -11.28
N ALA A 40 4.18 9.73 -11.52
CA ALA A 40 4.52 9.23 -12.86
C ALA A 40 3.34 9.35 -13.84
N LEU A 41 2.13 8.98 -13.41
CA LEU A 41 0.92 9.12 -14.23
C LEU A 41 0.62 10.60 -14.51
N THR A 42 0.78 11.49 -13.53
CA THR A 42 0.57 12.94 -13.70
C THR A 42 1.55 13.55 -14.70
N LYS A 43 2.81 13.08 -14.72
CA LYS A 43 3.79 13.50 -15.73
C LYS A 43 3.35 13.10 -17.13
N ARG A 44 2.97 11.83 -17.33
CA ARG A 44 2.47 11.32 -18.62
C ARG A 44 1.17 12.01 -19.05
N PHE A 45 0.28 12.29 -18.11
CA PHE A 45 -0.95 13.03 -18.35
C PHE A 45 -0.67 14.40 -18.96
N ARG A 46 0.27 15.17 -18.39
CA ARG A 46 0.68 16.47 -18.94
C ARG A 46 1.33 16.36 -20.33
N GLU A 47 2.12 15.32 -20.58
CA GLU A 47 2.69 15.05 -21.91
C GLU A 47 1.57 14.78 -22.94
N ILE A 48 0.57 13.99 -22.58
CA ILE A 48 -0.60 13.71 -23.44
C ILE A 48 -1.42 14.97 -23.67
N THR A 49 -1.65 15.81 -22.66
CA THR A 49 -2.37 17.09 -22.82
C THR A 49 -1.70 17.96 -23.88
N ARG A 50 -0.37 18.12 -23.83
CA ARG A 50 0.38 18.89 -24.83
C ARG A 50 0.22 18.31 -26.23
N ARG A 51 0.33 16.98 -26.36
CA ARG A 51 0.13 16.28 -27.64
C ARG A 51 -1.30 16.46 -28.18
N ILE A 52 -2.31 16.46 -27.31
CA ILE A 52 -3.71 16.72 -27.70
C ILE A 52 -3.86 18.14 -28.25
N ASP A 53 -3.27 19.15 -27.60
CA ASP A 53 -3.35 20.53 -28.07
C ASP A 53 -2.68 20.70 -29.44
N GLU A 54 -1.50 20.11 -29.62
CA GLU A 54 -0.78 20.10 -30.91
C GLU A 54 -1.58 19.38 -32.00
N ALA A 55 -2.11 18.18 -31.69
CA ALA A 55 -2.91 17.39 -32.62
C ALA A 55 -4.22 18.11 -32.98
N LYS A 56 -4.88 18.79 -32.03
CA LYS A 56 -6.12 19.55 -32.28
C LYS A 56 -5.87 20.77 -33.18
N ARG A 57 -4.73 21.46 -33.00
CA ARG A 57 -4.32 22.54 -33.91
C ARG A 57 -3.99 22.02 -35.32
N LYS A 58 -3.31 20.87 -35.42
CA LYS A 58 -3.02 20.21 -36.70
C LYS A 58 -4.32 19.77 -37.39
N MET A 59 -5.24 19.15 -36.66
CA MET A 59 -6.56 18.74 -37.14
C MET A 59 -7.34 19.92 -37.70
N GLY A 60 -7.38 21.07 -37.00
CA GLY A 60 -8.07 22.27 -37.48
C GLY A 60 -7.56 22.72 -38.86
N ARG A 61 -6.24 22.71 -39.07
CA ARG A 61 -5.64 23.05 -40.38
C ARG A 61 -5.95 22.00 -41.45
N VAL A 62 -5.81 20.71 -41.15
CA VAL A 62 -6.07 19.62 -42.10
C VAL A 62 -7.54 19.60 -42.51
N MET A 63 -8.46 19.84 -41.57
CA MET A 63 -9.89 19.92 -41.84
C MET A 63 -10.25 21.14 -42.68
N GLN A 64 -9.60 22.29 -42.46
CA GLN A 64 -9.79 23.48 -43.30
C GLN A 64 -9.36 23.22 -44.75
N ILE A 65 -8.22 22.56 -44.96
CA ILE A 65 -7.73 22.16 -46.29
C ILE A 65 -8.70 21.14 -46.93
N ALA A 66 -9.20 20.18 -46.15
CA ALA A 66 -10.18 19.22 -46.64
C ALA A 66 -11.49 19.89 -47.07
N ALA A 67 -12.03 20.82 -46.26
CA ALA A 67 -13.22 21.59 -46.60
C ALA A 67 -13.02 22.45 -47.87
N PHE A 68 -11.84 23.05 -48.04
CA PHE A 68 -11.51 23.78 -49.26
C PHE A 68 -11.45 22.85 -50.48
N SER A 69 -10.84 21.66 -50.35
CA SER A 69 -10.81 20.67 -51.44
C SER A 69 -12.21 20.20 -51.85
N LEU A 70 -13.16 20.14 -50.91
CA LEU A 70 -14.56 19.83 -51.25
C LEU A 70 -15.20 20.95 -52.06
N ALA A 71 -14.93 22.21 -51.72
CA ALA A 71 -15.41 23.36 -52.49
C ALA A 71 -14.84 23.37 -53.91
N GLU A 72 -13.56 23.04 -54.10
CA GLU A 72 -12.94 22.86 -55.42
C GLU A 72 -13.66 21.77 -56.23
N VAL A 73 -14.02 20.66 -55.60
CA VAL A 73 -14.79 19.57 -56.23
C VAL A 73 -16.18 20.03 -56.64
N THR A 74 -16.93 20.68 -55.75
CA THR A 74 -18.27 21.19 -56.06
C THR A 74 -18.25 22.17 -57.23
N TYR A 75 -17.24 23.04 -57.29
CA TYR A 75 -17.05 23.96 -58.41
C TYR A 75 -16.70 23.24 -59.72
N ALA A 76 -15.76 22.29 -59.67
CA ALA A 76 -15.30 21.56 -60.87
C ALA A 76 -16.37 20.64 -61.47
N VAL A 77 -17.23 20.06 -60.63
CA VAL A 77 -18.32 19.15 -61.04
C VAL A 77 -19.56 19.95 -61.48
N GLY A 78 -19.73 21.19 -60.98
CA GLY A 78 -20.82 22.09 -61.39
C GLY A 78 -22.20 21.69 -60.86
N GLY A 79 -22.25 20.93 -59.77
CA GLY A 79 -23.48 20.41 -59.16
C GLY A 79 -23.22 19.63 -57.87
N ASP A 80 -24.28 19.09 -57.26
CA ASP A 80 -24.19 18.31 -56.03
C ASP A 80 -23.72 16.88 -56.30
N ILE A 81 -22.52 16.52 -55.80
CA ILE A 81 -21.93 15.18 -55.89
C ILE A 81 -22.42 14.26 -54.75
N GLY A 82 -23.14 14.80 -53.76
CA GLY A 82 -23.56 14.10 -52.56
C GLY A 82 -24.37 12.83 -52.84
N PHE A 83 -25.31 12.89 -53.80
CA PHE A 83 -26.14 11.74 -54.17
C PHE A 83 -25.31 10.55 -54.68
N GLN A 84 -24.34 10.81 -55.57
CA GLN A 84 -23.47 9.77 -56.13
C GLN A 84 -22.59 9.12 -55.05
N ILE A 85 -22.08 9.91 -54.10
CA ILE A 85 -21.26 9.43 -52.99
C ILE A 85 -22.09 8.54 -52.05
N GLN A 86 -23.31 8.97 -51.72
CA GLN A 86 -24.22 8.23 -50.83
C GLN A 86 -24.64 6.89 -51.46
N GLU A 87 -24.98 6.87 -52.75
CA GLU A 87 -25.33 5.64 -53.46
C GLU A 87 -24.14 4.66 -53.58
N SER A 88 -22.93 5.19 -53.71
CA SER A 88 -21.71 4.39 -53.80
C SER A 88 -21.24 3.83 -52.44
N ALA A 89 -21.73 4.36 -51.32
CA ALA A 89 -21.30 3.98 -49.97
C ALA A 89 -21.96 2.66 -49.51
N LYS A 90 -21.36 1.51 -49.87
CA LYS A 90 -21.83 0.18 -49.43
C LYS A 90 -21.03 -0.38 -48.27
N SER A 91 -19.71 -0.29 -48.33
CA SER A 91 -18.83 -0.86 -47.30
C SER A 91 -17.75 0.14 -46.87
N ALA A 92 -17.41 0.12 -45.57
CA ALA A 92 -16.37 1.00 -45.06
C ALA A 92 -14.98 0.49 -45.49
N ARG A 93 -14.34 1.26 -46.38
CA ARG A 93 -12.92 1.08 -46.75
C ARG A 93 -11.98 1.45 -45.59
N PHE A 94 -12.29 2.51 -44.87
CA PHE A 94 -11.51 2.95 -43.71
C PHE A 94 -12.08 2.30 -42.45
N ARG A 95 -11.30 1.42 -41.81
CA ARG A 95 -11.69 0.72 -40.58
C ARG A 95 -10.72 1.08 -39.47
N VAL A 96 -11.17 0.96 -38.22
CA VAL A 96 -10.35 1.22 -37.04
C VAL A 96 -10.14 -0.09 -36.30
N ARG A 97 -8.90 -0.37 -35.92
CA ARG A 97 -8.52 -1.49 -35.07
C ARG A 97 -8.14 -0.96 -33.70
N THR A 98 -8.62 -1.61 -32.65
CA THR A 98 -8.22 -1.33 -31.27
C THR A 98 -7.00 -2.14 -30.89
N LYS A 99 -6.01 -1.48 -30.31
CA LYS A 99 -4.84 -2.05 -29.67
C LYS A 99 -4.80 -1.58 -28.21
N GLN A 100 -4.12 -2.32 -27.34
CA GLN A 100 -3.90 -1.89 -25.97
C GLN A 100 -2.43 -1.53 -25.77
N GLU A 101 -2.17 -0.35 -25.22
CA GLU A 101 -0.84 0.12 -24.84
C GLU A 101 -0.77 0.23 -23.31
N ASN A 102 0.31 -0.28 -22.70
CA ASN A 102 0.51 -0.17 -21.26
C ASN A 102 1.32 1.09 -20.93
N VAL A 103 0.71 2.05 -20.26
CA VAL A 103 1.36 3.27 -19.78
C VAL A 103 1.39 3.26 -18.26
N SER A 104 2.58 3.03 -17.70
CA SER A 104 2.82 3.08 -16.23
C SER A 104 1.86 2.19 -15.42
N GLY A 105 1.52 1.01 -15.97
CA GLY A 105 0.64 0.04 -15.30
C GLY A 105 -0.85 0.35 -15.44
N VAL A 106 -1.23 1.10 -16.49
CA VAL A 106 -2.61 1.33 -16.92
C VAL A 106 -2.71 0.94 -18.40
N LEU A 107 -3.65 0.06 -18.72
CA LEU A 107 -3.92 -0.36 -20.09
C LEU A 107 -4.80 0.69 -20.77
N LEU A 108 -4.24 1.41 -21.73
CA LEU A 108 -4.93 2.43 -22.51
C LEU A 108 -5.28 1.88 -23.89
N PRO A 109 -6.50 2.11 -24.39
CA PRO A 109 -6.85 1.75 -25.76
C PRO A 109 -6.17 2.72 -26.73
N GLN A 110 -5.56 2.16 -27.76
CA GLN A 110 -4.99 2.86 -28.90
C GLN A 110 -5.74 2.47 -30.17
N PHE A 111 -6.05 3.45 -31.02
CA PHE A 111 -6.73 3.19 -32.29
C PHE A 111 -5.74 3.26 -33.46
N GLU A 112 -5.72 2.23 -34.29
CA GLU A 112 -4.93 2.17 -35.53
C GLU A 112 -5.89 2.17 -36.73
N SER A 113 -5.61 2.98 -37.75
CA SER A 113 -6.38 3.00 -39.00
C SER A 113 -5.93 1.87 -39.93
N VAL A 114 -6.89 1.07 -40.38
CA VAL A 114 -6.68 -0.02 -41.35
C VAL A 114 -7.50 0.29 -42.60
N ILE A 115 -6.81 0.40 -43.74
CA ILE A 115 -7.44 0.57 -45.04
C ILE A 115 -7.69 -0.82 -45.63
N ALA A 116 -8.96 -1.16 -45.88
CA ALA A 116 -9.31 -2.39 -46.56
C ALA A 116 -8.98 -2.28 -48.06
N GLU A 117 -8.10 -3.16 -48.55
CA GLU A 117 -7.64 -3.17 -49.95
C GLU A 117 -8.76 -3.58 -50.93
N ASN A 118 -9.74 -4.35 -50.45
CA ASN A 118 -10.79 -4.94 -51.28
C ASN A 118 -12.01 -4.03 -51.55
N ALA A 119 -12.02 -2.78 -51.06
CA ALA A 119 -13.14 -1.85 -51.22
C ALA A 119 -12.77 -0.71 -52.20
N ASN A 120 -13.02 -0.94 -53.49
CA ASN A 120 -12.98 0.09 -54.53
C ASN A 120 -14.41 0.57 -54.86
N ASP A 121 -15.13 1.00 -53.82
CA ASP A 121 -16.54 1.40 -53.91
C ASP A 121 -16.77 2.68 -54.75
N PHE A 122 -15.71 3.44 -55.08
CA PHE A 122 -15.77 4.74 -55.75
C PHE A 122 -15.17 4.76 -57.17
N GLY A 123 -14.99 3.59 -57.82
CA GLY A 123 -14.35 3.51 -59.15
C GLY A 123 -15.09 4.27 -60.26
N LEU A 124 -16.39 4.52 -60.10
CA LEU A 124 -17.23 5.23 -61.07
C LEU A 124 -17.46 6.72 -60.72
N THR A 125 -17.14 7.15 -59.50
CA THR A 125 -17.32 8.55 -59.09
C THR A 125 -16.19 9.40 -59.64
N GLY A 126 -16.51 10.41 -60.46
CA GLY A 126 -15.51 11.29 -61.08
C GLY A 126 -15.11 10.92 -62.51
N LEU A 127 -15.80 9.98 -63.17
CA LEU A 127 -15.60 9.71 -64.62
C LEU A 127 -16.06 10.88 -65.53
N GLY A 128 -16.82 11.84 -64.98
CA GLY A 128 -17.24 13.07 -65.66
C GLY A 128 -16.25 14.22 -65.50
N LYS A 129 -16.76 15.46 -65.52
CA LYS A 129 -15.94 16.66 -65.28
C LYS A 129 -15.45 16.68 -63.82
N GLY A 130 -14.14 16.90 -63.62
CA GLY A 130 -13.58 17.13 -62.28
C GLY A 130 -13.05 15.90 -61.53
N GLY A 131 -12.94 14.72 -62.15
CA GLY A 131 -12.47 13.49 -61.50
C GLY A 131 -11.13 13.59 -60.77
N GLN A 132 -10.17 14.34 -61.31
CA GLN A 132 -8.88 14.57 -60.65
C GLN A 132 -9.03 15.34 -59.33
N GLN A 133 -9.95 16.30 -59.27
CA GLN A 133 -10.23 17.05 -58.04
C GLN A 133 -10.95 16.17 -57.01
N VAL A 134 -11.86 15.29 -57.46
CA VAL A 134 -12.54 14.32 -56.60
C VAL A 134 -11.52 13.37 -55.94
N GLN A 135 -10.57 12.86 -56.72
CA GLN A 135 -9.52 11.98 -56.20
C GLN A 135 -8.59 12.72 -55.22
N ARG A 136 -8.19 13.96 -55.53
CA ARG A 136 -7.39 14.79 -54.63
C ARG A 136 -8.11 15.10 -53.32
N SER A 137 -9.40 15.42 -53.39
CA SER A 137 -10.23 15.66 -52.20
C SER A 137 -10.34 14.40 -51.36
N ARG A 138 -10.56 13.24 -51.98
CA ARG A 138 -10.58 11.93 -51.30
C ARG A 138 -9.29 11.65 -50.54
N GLU A 139 -8.13 11.86 -51.15
CA GLU A 139 -6.83 11.68 -50.48
C GLU A 139 -6.65 12.65 -49.31
N THR A 140 -7.11 13.89 -49.46
CA THR A 140 -7.06 14.92 -48.41
C THR A 140 -7.95 14.54 -47.23
N TYR A 141 -9.18 14.07 -47.49
CA TYR A 141 -10.09 13.58 -46.47
C TYR A 141 -9.61 12.29 -45.81
N ALA A 142 -8.97 11.38 -46.56
CA ALA A 142 -8.38 10.17 -45.96
C ALA A 142 -7.31 10.53 -44.91
N ARG A 143 -6.42 11.48 -45.23
CA ARG A 143 -5.43 12.01 -44.27
C ARG A 143 -6.10 12.74 -43.10
N ALA A 144 -7.19 13.47 -43.35
CA ALA A 144 -7.94 14.13 -42.28
C ALA A 144 -8.55 13.12 -41.29
N VAL A 145 -9.17 12.05 -41.79
CA VAL A 145 -9.75 10.99 -40.96
C VAL A 145 -8.66 10.24 -40.19
N GLU A 146 -7.50 9.97 -40.80
CA GLU A 146 -6.34 9.39 -40.10
C GLU A 146 -5.90 10.25 -38.91
N THR A 147 -5.76 11.57 -39.10
CA THR A 147 -5.42 12.49 -38.00
C THR A 147 -6.52 12.57 -36.93
N LEU A 148 -7.78 12.37 -37.30
CA LEU A 148 -8.89 12.29 -36.34
C LEU A 148 -8.83 11.01 -35.50
N VAL A 149 -8.45 9.87 -36.08
CA VAL A 149 -8.28 8.62 -35.34
C VAL A 149 -7.15 8.74 -34.34
N GLU A 150 -6.01 9.33 -34.74
CA GLU A 150 -4.90 9.60 -33.82
C GLU A 150 -5.35 10.51 -32.65
N LEU A 151 -6.08 11.59 -32.95
CA LEU A 151 -6.59 12.49 -31.92
C LEU A 151 -7.59 11.78 -30.99
N ALA A 152 -8.51 11.00 -31.54
CA ALA A 152 -9.49 10.23 -30.78
C ALA A 152 -8.80 9.21 -29.85
N SER A 153 -7.71 8.60 -30.31
CA SER A 153 -6.89 7.71 -29.49
C SER A 153 -6.31 8.43 -28.27
N LEU A 154 -5.75 9.63 -28.48
CA LEU A 154 -5.20 10.43 -27.39
C LEU A 154 -6.30 10.91 -26.43
N GLN A 155 -7.47 11.30 -26.94
CA GLN A 155 -8.59 11.78 -26.13
C GLN A 155 -9.20 10.68 -25.27
N THR A 156 -9.43 9.49 -25.83
CA THR A 156 -9.96 8.35 -25.06
C THR A 156 -8.96 7.92 -23.99
N ALA A 157 -7.66 7.86 -24.33
CA ALA A 157 -6.61 7.58 -23.37
C ALA A 157 -6.55 8.64 -22.24
N PHE A 158 -6.77 9.92 -22.57
CA PHE A 158 -6.78 11.02 -21.61
C PHE A 158 -7.91 10.90 -20.59
N VAL A 159 -9.14 10.57 -21.03
CA VAL A 159 -10.29 10.42 -20.12
C VAL A 159 -10.07 9.26 -19.14
N ILE A 160 -9.62 8.11 -19.64
CA ILE A 160 -9.35 6.93 -18.81
C ILE A 160 -8.21 7.22 -17.83
N LEU A 161 -7.14 7.88 -18.29
CA LEU A 161 -5.99 8.21 -17.46
C LEU A 161 -6.35 9.20 -16.34
N ASP A 162 -7.18 10.22 -16.62
CA ASP A 162 -7.68 11.17 -15.62
C ASP A 162 -8.47 10.47 -14.51
N GLU A 163 -9.38 9.56 -14.89
CA GLU A 163 -10.16 8.79 -13.92
C GLU A 163 -9.27 7.93 -13.02
N VAL A 164 -8.28 7.24 -13.60
CA VAL A 164 -7.32 6.44 -12.82
C VAL A 164 -6.51 7.32 -11.87
N ILE A 165 -6.04 8.50 -12.31
CA ILE A 165 -5.31 9.44 -11.44
C ILE A 165 -6.19 9.88 -10.26
N LYS A 166 -7.46 10.22 -10.50
CA LYS A 166 -8.41 10.58 -9.44
C LYS A 166 -8.61 9.47 -8.43
N VAL A 167 -8.74 8.22 -8.90
CA VAL A 167 -8.89 7.04 -8.02
C VAL A 167 -7.62 6.81 -7.19
N VAL A 168 -6.43 6.90 -7.81
CA VAL A 168 -5.15 6.74 -7.09
C VAL A 168 -4.96 7.83 -6.05
N ASN A 169 -5.21 9.09 -6.38
CA ASN A 169 -5.10 10.21 -5.44
C ASN A 169 -6.08 10.07 -4.27
N ARG A 170 -7.32 9.64 -4.54
CA ARG A 170 -8.29 9.36 -3.49
C ARG A 170 -7.80 8.26 -2.54
N ARG A 171 -7.18 7.20 -3.08
CA ARG A 171 -6.60 6.12 -2.27
C ARG A 171 -5.42 6.59 -1.43
N VAL A 172 -4.52 7.41 -2.01
CA VAL A 172 -3.40 8.02 -1.28
C VAL A 172 -3.92 8.84 -0.10
N ASN A 173 -4.88 9.74 -0.34
CA ASN A 173 -5.48 10.56 0.72
C ASN A 173 -6.21 9.74 1.78
N ALA A 174 -6.90 8.67 1.39
CA ALA A 174 -7.56 7.77 2.35
C ALA A 174 -6.54 7.04 3.23
N ILE A 175 -5.39 6.65 2.67
CA ILE A 175 -4.32 6.03 3.46
C ILE A 175 -3.71 7.04 4.43
N GLU A 176 -3.38 8.23 3.95
CA GLU A 176 -2.70 9.29 4.71
C GLU A 176 -3.57 9.83 5.86
N HIS A 177 -4.84 10.16 5.60
CA HIS A 177 -5.68 10.86 6.56
C HIS A 177 -6.67 9.97 7.32
N VAL A 178 -6.92 8.74 6.87
CA VAL A 178 -7.89 7.83 7.52
C VAL A 178 -7.22 6.58 8.04
N ILE A 179 -6.51 5.82 7.20
CA ILE A 179 -6.01 4.49 7.59
C ILE A 179 -4.82 4.57 8.53
N ILE A 180 -3.81 5.40 8.21
CA ILE A 180 -2.62 5.55 9.06
C ILE A 180 -3.00 6.05 10.46
N PRO A 181 -3.74 7.17 10.61
CA PRO A 181 -4.12 7.66 11.95
C PRO A 181 -4.98 6.67 12.73
N ARG A 182 -5.91 5.97 12.07
CA ARG A 182 -6.73 4.94 12.74
C ARG A 182 -5.90 3.77 13.24
N THR A 183 -4.91 3.33 12.46
CA THR A 183 -4.03 2.22 12.83
C THR A 183 -3.11 2.64 13.98
N GLU A 184 -2.55 3.84 13.94
CA GLU A 184 -1.73 4.39 15.02
C GLU A 184 -2.51 4.53 16.34
N ASN A 185 -3.73 5.05 16.30
CA ASN A 185 -4.59 5.15 17.47
C ASN A 185 -4.92 3.78 18.06
N THR A 186 -5.13 2.78 17.19
CA THR A 186 -5.37 1.39 17.62
C THR A 186 -4.13 0.79 18.27
N ILE A 187 -2.92 1.04 17.72
CA ILE A 187 -1.66 0.59 18.33
C ILE A 187 -1.46 1.24 19.70
N LYS A 188 -1.71 2.55 19.84
CA LYS A 188 -1.63 3.26 21.12
C LYS A 188 -2.56 2.65 22.16
N TYR A 189 -3.80 2.34 21.79
CA TYR A 189 -4.77 1.68 22.66
C TYR A 189 -4.32 0.29 23.10
N ILE A 190 -3.84 -0.55 22.16
CA ILE A 190 -3.37 -1.90 22.51
C ILE A 190 -2.15 -1.83 23.42
N ASN A 191 -1.21 -0.90 23.19
CA ASN A 191 -0.06 -0.71 24.08
C ASN A 191 -0.51 -0.31 25.49
N SER A 192 -1.42 0.67 25.63
CA SER A 192 -1.88 1.10 26.96
C SER A 192 -2.59 -0.02 27.74
N GLU A 193 -3.36 -0.86 27.06
CA GLU A 193 -4.03 -2.01 27.70
C GLU A 193 -3.05 -3.11 28.08
N LEU A 194 -2.06 -3.41 27.23
CA LEU A 194 -1.02 -4.40 27.54
C LEU A 194 -0.14 -3.93 28.70
N ASP A 195 0.23 -2.65 28.74
CA ASP A 195 1.02 -2.07 29.83
C ASP A 195 0.26 -2.12 31.17
N GLU A 196 -1.07 -1.94 31.16
CA GLU A 196 -1.90 -2.07 32.36
C GLU A 196 -2.03 -3.53 32.81
N LEU A 197 -2.23 -4.48 31.89
CA LEU A 197 -2.23 -5.91 32.20
C LEU A 197 -0.88 -6.37 32.78
N ASP A 198 0.23 -5.96 32.18
CA ASP A 198 1.58 -6.27 32.65
C ASP A 198 1.83 -5.63 34.05
N ARG A 199 1.29 -4.42 34.30
CA ARG A 199 1.34 -3.76 35.61
C ARG A 199 0.54 -4.52 36.67
N GLU A 200 -0.66 -5.01 36.35
CA GLU A 200 -1.46 -5.83 37.25
C GLU A 200 -0.80 -7.17 37.58
N GLU A 201 -0.21 -7.84 36.59
CA GLU A 201 0.57 -9.06 36.80
C GLU A 201 1.81 -8.82 37.67
N PHE A 202 2.53 -7.72 37.42
CA PHE A 202 3.67 -7.33 38.25
C PHE A 202 3.27 -7.09 39.71
N TYR A 203 2.14 -6.43 39.95
CA TYR A 203 1.63 -6.22 41.31
C TYR A 203 1.24 -7.54 42.00
N ARG A 204 0.59 -8.46 41.27
CA ARG A 204 0.27 -9.81 41.77
C ARG A 204 1.54 -10.58 42.16
N LEU A 205 2.55 -10.61 41.30
CA LEU A 205 3.84 -11.26 41.58
C LEU A 205 4.54 -10.63 42.80
N LYS A 206 4.54 -9.29 42.90
CA LYS A 206 5.11 -8.57 44.04
C LYS A 206 4.43 -8.95 45.36
N LYS A 207 3.10 -9.08 45.38
CA LYS A 207 2.35 -9.51 46.57
C LYS A 207 2.68 -10.94 46.97
N VAL A 208 2.78 -11.86 46.00
CA VAL A 208 3.16 -13.26 46.26
C VAL A 208 4.59 -13.35 46.78
N SER A 209 5.53 -12.61 46.19
CA SER A 209 6.93 -12.56 46.66
C SER A 209 7.03 -12.00 48.08
N ASN A 210 6.36 -10.89 48.37
CA ASN A 210 6.31 -10.31 49.71
C ASN A 210 5.68 -11.27 50.74
N LYS A 211 4.67 -12.06 50.34
CA LYS A 211 4.09 -13.09 51.21
C LYS A 211 5.10 -14.21 51.47
N LYS A 212 5.73 -14.74 50.42
CA LYS A 212 6.80 -15.75 50.55
C LYS A 212 7.93 -15.28 51.47
N GLN A 213 8.42 -14.06 51.29
CA GLN A 213 9.47 -13.47 52.13
C GLN A 213 9.05 -13.33 53.60
N ARG A 214 7.78 -12.98 53.86
CA ARG A 214 7.25 -12.96 55.24
C ARG A 214 7.16 -14.35 55.83
N ASP A 215 6.70 -15.32 55.03
CA ASP A 215 6.56 -16.70 55.47
C ASP A 215 7.95 -17.32 55.76
N THR A 216 8.98 -17.07 54.93
CA THR A 216 10.36 -17.49 55.25
C THR A 216 10.93 -16.77 56.45
N ALA A 217 10.75 -15.45 56.58
CA ALA A 217 11.23 -14.72 57.75
C ALA A 217 10.59 -15.21 59.07
N ALA A 218 9.32 -15.61 59.04
CA ALA A 218 8.65 -16.22 60.18
C ALA A 218 9.21 -17.61 60.50
N GLN A 219 9.48 -18.43 59.49
CA GLN A 219 10.12 -19.75 59.65
C GLN A 219 11.55 -19.62 60.22
N ASP A 220 12.35 -18.68 59.71
CA ASP A 220 13.71 -18.43 60.20
C ASP A 220 13.70 -17.95 61.66
N ALA A 221 12.74 -17.10 62.03
CA ALA A 221 12.54 -16.65 63.42
C ALA A 221 12.14 -17.81 64.34
N GLU A 222 11.27 -18.73 63.90
CA GLU A 222 10.91 -19.93 64.67
C GLU A 222 12.10 -20.89 64.83
N ILE A 223 12.92 -21.07 63.79
CA ILE A 223 14.12 -21.92 63.85
C ILE A 223 15.17 -21.31 64.80
N LEU A 224 15.39 -19.99 64.73
CA LEU A 224 16.28 -19.28 65.66
C LEU A 224 15.78 -19.34 67.10
N ALA A 225 14.48 -19.17 67.33
CA ALA A 225 13.88 -19.30 68.66
C ALA A 225 14.04 -20.72 69.22
N LYS A 226 13.84 -21.76 68.39
CA LYS A 226 14.09 -23.15 68.79
C LYS A 226 15.57 -23.40 69.12
N ARG A 227 16.51 -22.95 68.28
CA ARG A 227 17.96 -23.04 68.58
C ARG A 227 18.36 -22.29 69.83
N GLN A 228 17.77 -21.12 70.11
CA GLN A 228 18.03 -20.36 71.34
C GLN A 228 17.46 -21.06 72.57
N GLN A 229 16.29 -21.69 72.46
CA GLN A 229 15.72 -22.49 73.54
C GLN A 229 16.55 -23.76 73.80
N GLU A 230 17.02 -24.44 72.76
CA GLU A 230 17.94 -25.59 72.88
C GLU A 230 19.29 -25.17 73.49
N ALA A 231 19.85 -24.02 73.09
CA ALA A 231 21.07 -23.48 73.67
C ALA A 231 20.89 -23.01 75.13
N GLN A 232 19.71 -22.51 75.50
CA GLN A 232 19.38 -22.18 76.88
C GLN A 232 19.15 -23.44 77.74
N GLN A 233 18.58 -24.50 77.17
CA GLN A 233 18.46 -25.81 77.83
C GLN A 233 19.82 -26.47 78.04
N ALA A 234 20.71 -26.45 77.03
CA ALA A 234 22.08 -26.94 77.15
C ALA A 234 22.89 -26.16 78.21
N LYS A 235 22.76 -24.82 78.25
CA LYS A 235 23.37 -24.00 79.32
C LYS A 235 22.77 -24.23 80.71
N ALA A 236 21.48 -24.56 80.78
CA ALA A 236 20.83 -24.92 82.05
C ALA A 236 21.26 -26.31 82.55
N GLU A 237 21.55 -27.26 81.64
CA GLU A 237 22.15 -28.55 81.96
C GLU A 237 23.62 -28.43 82.38
N GLU A 238 24.42 -27.57 81.73
CA GLU A 238 25.79 -27.24 82.17
C GLU A 238 25.82 -26.55 83.55
N SER A 239 24.81 -25.73 83.88
CA SER A 239 24.74 -25.06 85.21
C SER A 239 24.32 -25.98 86.37
N LYS A 240 23.90 -27.22 86.11
CA LYS A 240 23.53 -28.22 87.13
C LYS A 240 24.61 -29.26 87.40
N GLY A 241 25.72 -29.22 86.68
CA GLY A 241 26.83 -30.15 86.84
C GLY A 241 28.16 -29.43 87.00
N ASP A 242 28.38 -28.74 88.12
CA ASP A 242 29.72 -28.25 88.46
C ASP A 242 30.06 -28.47 89.95
N VAL A 243 30.62 -29.65 90.25
CA VAL A 243 31.60 -29.84 91.33
C VAL A 243 32.70 -30.79 90.83
N ALA A 244 33.85 -30.19 90.54
CA ALA A 244 35.22 -30.71 90.68
C ALA A 244 35.68 -31.83 89.72
N VAL A 245 36.75 -31.60 88.93
CA VAL A 245 38.17 -31.80 89.28
C VAL A 245 39.05 -31.58 88.02
N THR A 246 40.25 -31.08 88.28
CA THR A 246 41.41 -30.68 87.46
C THR A 246 42.08 -31.72 86.53
N ALA A 247 42.75 -31.20 85.48
CA ALA A 247 43.92 -31.71 84.69
C ALA A 247 43.70 -33.00 83.83
N THR A 248 44.25 -33.23 82.63
CA THR A 248 45.57 -32.92 82.04
C THR A 248 45.53 -33.25 80.51
N GLU A 249 46.39 -32.59 79.72
CA GLU A 249 47.05 -33.00 78.45
C GLU A 249 46.30 -33.37 77.13
N GLU A 250 46.71 -32.63 76.08
CA GLU A 250 47.01 -32.98 74.67
C GLU A 250 46.12 -33.91 73.84
N GLN A 251 45.62 -33.39 72.70
CA GLN A 251 45.94 -33.79 71.31
C GLN A 251 44.80 -33.37 70.35
N ALA A 252 45.13 -32.60 69.31
CA ALA A 252 44.26 -32.36 68.17
C ALA A 252 44.99 -32.79 66.89
N PRO A 253 44.37 -33.61 66.03
CA PRO A 253 44.77 -33.70 64.63
C PRO A 253 43.66 -33.23 63.67
N SER A 254 44.15 -32.63 62.58
CA SER A 254 43.66 -32.65 61.19
C SER A 254 42.26 -32.12 60.83
N ASP A 255 42.28 -30.90 60.28
CA ASP A 255 41.73 -30.48 58.98
C ASP A 255 41.04 -31.54 58.12
N VAL A 256 39.77 -31.31 57.73
CA VAL A 256 39.14 -31.82 56.49
C VAL A 256 37.96 -30.91 56.06
N LEU A 257 38.19 -30.15 54.99
CA LEU A 257 37.27 -29.72 53.92
C LEU A 257 36.28 -28.56 54.16
N GLY A 258 36.74 -27.36 53.79
CA GLY A 258 35.93 -26.44 53.00
C GLY A 258 35.86 -26.90 51.55
N GLN A 259 34.64 -27.01 51.02
CA GLN A 259 34.37 -27.06 49.58
C GLN A 259 33.45 -25.88 49.27
N GLU A 260 34.05 -24.85 48.71
CA GLU A 260 33.36 -23.87 47.87
C GLU A 260 33.11 -24.56 46.53
N ASP A 261 31.86 -24.97 46.30
CA ASP A 261 31.37 -25.25 44.96
C ASP A 261 30.70 -23.99 44.42
N GLU A 262 31.52 -23.11 43.82
CA GLU A 262 31.07 -22.25 42.72
C GLU A 262 30.94 -23.14 41.48
N ASP A 263 29.70 -23.45 41.11
CA ASP A 263 29.16 -23.29 39.75
C ASP A 263 27.93 -24.19 39.56
N VAL A 264 26.88 -23.62 38.97
CA VAL A 264 26.18 -24.12 37.75
C VAL A 264 24.67 -23.76 37.73
N ILE A 265 24.35 -22.75 36.88
CA ILE A 265 23.32 -22.69 35.81
C ILE A 265 21.81 -22.72 36.24
N PHE A 266 20.89 -21.81 35.84
CA PHE A 266 20.48 -21.29 34.51
C PHE A 266 20.02 -19.83 34.56
#